data_AF-A0A9E4ZGR1-F1
#
_entry.id   AF-A0A9E4ZGR1-F1
#
_cell.length_a   1.000
_cell.length_b   1.000
_cell.length_c   1.000
_cell.angle_alpha   90.00
_cell.angle_beta   90.00
_cell.angle_gamma   90.00
#
_symmetry.space_group_name_H-M   'P 1'
#
loop_
_entity.id
_entity.type
_entity.pdbx_description
1 polymer ?
#
loop_
_entity_poly.entity_id
_entity_poly.type
_entity_poly.pdbx_seq_one_letter_code
_entity_poly.pdbx_strand_id
1 'polypeptide(L)'
;MKIREIIIKYCDNTEKKGNGLLIHSGHPSEEIELPELFMYIDDWSEEPSRKIWRSDVHQMIVIKEDGKFSVYEHARMSGYRIQLLELDERYGEKVEKDLTELGDVFAFVNYAHRKNKRKSGTPFITHPIDVASILIKENASTELIFAGLLHDIVEDADFTPVDIRRRYGPLVGDYVNAVTEPTELRQGDGAVSWKARKEYMIKSISRAMSEVKLLSCADKLANLRELIQDLERDGESVWERFNAPKDEQEWYYSSMLEAFTTGPQTIADTFVFKEYKKCVEQLF
;
A
#
# COMPACT_ATOMS: atom_id res chain seq x y z
N MET A 1 -27.41 9.92 9.89
CA MET A 1 -26.60 9.34 10.98
C MET A 1 -25.41 8.63 10.36
N LYS A 2 -24.19 8.85 10.87
CA LYS A 2 -23.01 8.10 10.37
C LYS A 2 -23.14 6.63 10.79
N ILE A 3 -22.65 5.69 9.99
CA ILE A 3 -22.76 4.23 10.23
C ILE A 3 -22.28 3.85 11.64
N ARG A 4 -21.21 4.49 12.11
CA ARG A 4 -20.67 4.33 13.47
C ARG A 4 -21.65 4.74 14.57
N GLU A 5 -22.49 5.73 14.34
CA GLU A 5 -23.50 6.20 15.30
C GLU A 5 -24.69 5.24 15.37
N ILE A 6 -25.01 4.53 14.28
CA ILE A 6 -26.04 3.47 14.25
C ILE A 6 -25.52 2.25 15.04
N ILE A 7 -24.27 1.85 14.81
CA ILE A 7 -23.63 0.73 15.51
C ILE A 7 -23.57 0.98 17.01
N ILE A 8 -23.17 2.18 17.45
CA ILE A 8 -23.11 2.54 18.88
C ILE A 8 -24.50 2.58 19.53
N LYS A 9 -25.53 2.95 18.77
CA LYS A 9 -26.88 3.14 19.29
C LYS A 9 -27.69 1.83 19.42
N TYR A 10 -27.36 0.80 18.64
CA TYR A 10 -28.20 -0.40 18.50
C TYR A 10 -27.44 -1.74 18.61
N CYS A 11 -26.16 -1.74 19.01
CA CYS A 11 -25.39 -2.97 19.18
C CYS A 11 -24.73 -3.03 20.56
N ASP A 12 -25.03 -4.09 21.32
CA ASP A 12 -24.72 -4.16 22.75
C ASP A 12 -23.47 -5.02 23.07
N ASN A 13 -22.86 -5.71 22.11
CA ASN A 13 -21.67 -6.52 22.36
C ASN A 13 -20.78 -6.79 21.14
N THR A 14 -19.46 -6.73 21.33
CA THR A 14 -18.46 -7.06 20.30
C THR A 14 -17.62 -8.26 20.75
N GLU A 15 -17.54 -9.31 19.94
CA GLU A 15 -16.65 -10.45 20.17
C GLU A 15 -15.56 -10.47 19.09
N LYS A 16 -14.31 -10.69 19.50
CA LYS A 16 -13.19 -10.87 18.57
C LYS A 16 -13.12 -12.35 18.20
N LYS A 17 -13.42 -12.70 16.95
CA LYS A 17 -13.25 -14.08 16.43
C LYS A 17 -12.33 -14.07 15.21
N GLY A 18 -11.11 -14.59 15.39
CA GLY A 18 -10.09 -14.63 14.34
C GLY A 18 -9.71 -13.21 13.85
N ASN A 19 -9.52 -13.07 12.54
CA ASN A 19 -8.98 -11.85 11.90
C ASN A 19 -10.05 -10.76 11.63
N GLY A 20 -11.11 -10.69 12.45
CA GLY A 20 -12.20 -9.72 12.28
C GLY A 20 -12.91 -9.40 13.60
N LEU A 21 -13.68 -8.30 13.59
CA LEU A 21 -14.55 -7.90 14.70
C LEU A 21 -15.98 -8.39 14.40
N LEU A 22 -16.52 -9.28 15.24
CA LEU A 22 -17.91 -9.71 15.14
C LEU A 22 -18.74 -8.86 16.10
N ILE A 23 -19.73 -8.14 15.58
CA ILE A 23 -20.66 -7.36 16.41
C ILE A 23 -21.94 -8.19 16.54
N HIS A 24 -22.23 -8.65 17.75
CA HIS A 24 -23.48 -9.33 18.06
C HIS A 24 -24.55 -8.29 18.40
N SER A 25 -25.62 -8.20 17.61
CA SER A 25 -26.80 -7.43 18.02
C SER A 25 -27.72 -8.26 18.94
N GLY A 26 -28.44 -7.58 19.83
CA GLY A 26 -29.65 -8.10 20.46
C GLY A 26 -30.87 -7.99 19.54
N HIS A 27 -32.05 -8.29 20.04
CA HIS A 27 -33.31 -8.06 19.32
C HIS A 27 -33.58 -6.55 19.27
N PRO A 28 -33.61 -5.90 18.10
CA PRO A 28 -34.04 -4.51 18.02
C PRO A 28 -35.54 -4.45 18.31
N SER A 29 -35.96 -3.44 19.08
CA SER A 29 -37.36 -3.24 19.45
C SER A 29 -38.22 -2.77 18.27
N GLU A 30 -37.62 -2.26 17.19
CA GLU A 30 -38.29 -1.73 16.00
C GLU A 30 -37.48 -2.04 14.73
N GLU A 31 -38.19 -2.12 13.59
CA GLU A 31 -37.60 -2.40 12.28
C GLU A 31 -36.85 -1.16 11.74
N ILE A 32 -35.62 -1.36 11.25
CA ILE A 32 -34.75 -0.28 10.76
C ILE A 32 -34.84 -0.22 9.23
N GLU A 33 -35.28 0.91 8.67
CA GLU A 33 -35.16 1.17 7.22
C GLU A 33 -33.70 1.43 6.85
N LEU A 34 -33.16 0.62 5.93
CA LEU A 34 -31.81 0.77 5.40
C LEU A 34 -31.77 1.89 4.33
N PRO A 35 -30.78 2.80 4.35
CA PRO A 35 -30.62 3.80 3.30
C PRO A 35 -30.41 3.16 1.91
N GLU A 36 -30.95 3.78 0.85
CA GLU A 36 -30.86 3.32 -0.56
C GLU A 36 -29.43 2.97 -1.05
N LEU A 37 -28.38 3.44 -0.37
CA LEU A 37 -26.98 3.09 -0.67
C LEU A 37 -26.67 1.59 -0.49
N PHE A 38 -27.54 0.82 0.17
CA PHE A 38 -27.40 -0.61 0.41
C PHE A 38 -28.16 -1.49 -0.60
N MET A 39 -28.91 -0.91 -1.54
CA MET A 39 -29.79 -1.64 -2.49
C MET A 39 -29.07 -2.25 -3.72
N TYR A 40 -27.75 -2.41 -3.71
CA TYR A 40 -27.02 -3.04 -4.82
C TYR A 40 -26.78 -4.56 -4.65
N ILE A 41 -27.61 -5.24 -3.85
CA ILE A 41 -27.48 -6.67 -3.56
C ILE A 41 -28.59 -7.51 -4.24
N ASP A 42 -29.49 -6.91 -5.02
CA ASP A 42 -30.68 -7.66 -5.48
C ASP A 42 -30.53 -8.39 -6.82
N ASP A 43 -29.33 -8.43 -7.37
CA ASP A 43 -29.04 -9.23 -8.54
C ASP A 43 -27.71 -9.96 -8.29
N TRP A 44 -27.78 -11.17 -7.73
CA TRP A 44 -27.25 -12.42 -8.30
C TRP A 44 -27.10 -13.55 -7.25
N SER A 45 -27.74 -14.68 -7.57
CA SER A 45 -27.62 -16.05 -7.01
C SER A 45 -28.70 -16.48 -6.00
N GLU A 46 -29.68 -17.25 -6.48
CA GLU A 46 -30.44 -18.18 -5.66
C GLU A 46 -29.48 -19.29 -5.17
N GLU A 47 -29.18 -19.30 -3.87
CA GLU A 47 -28.39 -20.29 -3.11
C GLU A 47 -26.83 -20.22 -3.15
N PRO A 48 -26.15 -20.42 -1.98
CA PRO A 48 -25.44 -19.28 -1.38
C PRO A 48 -23.91 -19.38 -1.22
N SER A 49 -23.24 -20.49 -1.52
CA SER A 49 -21.92 -20.72 -0.88
C SER A 49 -20.66 -20.38 -1.66
N ARG A 50 -20.67 -20.06 -2.96
CA ARG A 50 -19.45 -19.63 -3.67
C ARG A 50 -19.74 -19.10 -5.07
N LYS A 51 -19.55 -17.79 -5.25
CA LYS A 51 -18.81 -17.18 -6.38
C LYS A 51 -18.57 -15.70 -6.09
N ILE A 52 -17.32 -15.27 -6.23
CA ILE A 52 -16.81 -13.92 -5.93
C ILE A 52 -16.34 -13.33 -7.24
N TRP A 53 -16.87 -12.17 -7.70
CA TRP A 53 -16.18 -11.28 -8.66
C TRP A 53 -16.67 -9.81 -8.61
N ARG A 54 -15.71 -8.92 -8.93
CA ARG A 54 -15.63 -7.43 -9.00
C ARG A 54 -15.90 -6.65 -7.69
N SER A 55 -14.80 -6.16 -7.14
CA SER A 55 -14.67 -5.59 -5.79
C SER A 55 -14.63 -4.06 -5.80
N ASP A 56 -15.55 -3.46 -5.04
CA ASP A 56 -15.41 -2.11 -4.49
C ASP A 56 -15.08 -2.15 -2.99
N VAL A 57 -14.55 -1.04 -2.50
CA VAL A 57 -13.44 -0.95 -1.53
C VAL A 57 -13.78 -1.30 -0.07
N HIS A 58 -15.04 -1.46 0.35
CA HIS A 58 -15.39 -1.95 1.70
C HIS A 58 -16.72 -2.69 1.63
N GLN A 59 -16.81 -3.93 2.15
CA GLN A 59 -18.07 -4.68 2.17
C GLN A 59 -18.52 -4.95 3.62
N MET A 60 -19.67 -4.38 3.99
CA MET A 60 -20.42 -4.72 5.20
C MET A 60 -21.56 -5.66 4.78
N ILE A 61 -21.68 -6.82 5.42
CA ILE A 61 -22.78 -7.77 5.19
C ILE A 61 -23.65 -7.76 6.44
N VAL A 62 -24.95 -7.47 6.28
CA VAL A 62 -25.91 -7.52 7.38
C VAL A 62 -26.84 -8.71 7.13
N ILE A 63 -26.88 -9.66 8.07
CA ILE A 63 -27.71 -10.86 7.98
C ILE A 63 -28.77 -10.81 9.08
N LYS A 64 -30.04 -11.03 8.75
CA LYS A 64 -31.14 -11.16 9.72
C LYS A 64 -31.51 -12.64 9.84
N GLU A 65 -31.16 -13.26 10.96
CA GLU A 65 -31.52 -14.65 11.28
C GLU A 65 -32.26 -14.66 12.62
N ASP A 66 -33.42 -15.32 12.68
CA ASP A 66 -34.26 -15.44 13.88
C ASP A 66 -34.54 -14.12 14.64
N GLY A 67 -34.73 -13.02 13.89
CA GLY A 67 -35.00 -11.68 14.46
C GLY A 67 -33.79 -11.01 15.11
N LYS A 68 -32.59 -11.57 14.93
CA LYS A 68 -31.30 -11.03 15.36
C LYS A 68 -30.51 -10.55 14.14
N PHE A 69 -29.95 -9.36 14.22
CA PHE A 69 -29.13 -8.80 13.14
C PHE A 69 -27.65 -9.11 13.39
N SER A 70 -26.99 -9.72 12.43
CA SER A 70 -25.55 -9.93 12.47
C SER A 70 -24.91 -9.01 11.45
N VAL A 71 -24.22 -7.98 11.95
CA VAL A 71 -23.45 -7.06 11.10
C VAL A 71 -22.02 -7.57 11.01
N TYR A 72 -21.65 -8.01 9.83
CA TYR A 72 -20.29 -8.39 9.48
C TYR A 72 -19.62 -7.18 8.83
N GLU A 73 -18.75 -6.51 9.55
CA GLU A 73 -17.79 -5.61 8.92
C GLU A 73 -16.67 -6.47 8.35
N HIS A 74 -16.80 -6.83 7.07
CA HIS A 74 -15.76 -7.56 6.39
C HIS A 74 -14.78 -6.54 5.79
N ALA A 75 -13.68 -6.25 6.50
CA ALA A 75 -12.49 -5.69 5.88
C ALA A 75 -11.90 -6.75 4.94
N ARG A 76 -12.56 -6.97 3.80
CA ARG A 76 -12.26 -8.02 2.83
C ARG A 76 -11.54 -7.39 1.64
N MET A 77 -10.31 -6.93 1.86
CA MET A 77 -9.39 -6.77 0.73
C MET A 77 -8.85 -8.17 0.42
N SER A 78 -9.47 -8.88 -0.52
CA SER A 78 -9.24 -10.32 -0.75
C SER A 78 -7.84 -10.68 -1.26
N GLY A 79 -6.96 -9.69 -1.52
CA GLY A 79 -5.52 -9.91 -1.71
C GLY A 79 -4.68 -9.82 -0.42
N TYR A 80 -5.19 -9.15 0.62
CA TYR A 80 -4.39 -8.72 1.77
C TYR A 80 -4.52 -9.68 2.97
N ARG A 81 -5.64 -10.39 3.11
CA ARG A 81 -5.76 -11.46 4.12
C ARG A 81 -4.92 -12.69 3.76
N ILE A 82 -4.76 -13.01 2.48
CA ILE A 82 -3.85 -14.09 2.04
C ILE A 82 -2.41 -13.67 2.28
N GLN A 83 -2.03 -12.40 2.03
CA GLN A 83 -0.66 -11.91 2.29
C GLN A 83 -0.32 -11.77 3.78
N LEU A 84 -1.28 -11.36 4.64
CA LEU A 84 -1.06 -11.29 6.09
C LEU A 84 -1.11 -12.68 6.77
N LEU A 85 -1.87 -13.63 6.25
CA LEU A 85 -1.83 -15.03 6.72
C LEU A 85 -0.60 -15.78 6.20
N GLU A 86 -0.13 -15.51 4.98
CA GLU A 86 1.17 -16.01 4.51
C GLU A 86 2.35 -15.42 5.30
N LEU A 87 2.20 -14.20 5.83
CA LEU A 87 3.12 -13.63 6.82
C LEU A 87 3.06 -14.42 8.14
N ASP A 88 1.88 -14.69 8.67
CA ASP A 88 1.67 -15.48 9.89
C ASP A 88 2.21 -16.92 9.76
N GLU A 89 2.02 -17.58 8.62
CA GLU A 89 2.54 -18.93 8.35
C GLU A 89 4.06 -18.96 8.14
N ARG A 90 4.68 -17.87 7.65
CA ARG A 90 6.15 -17.79 7.47
C ARG A 90 6.89 -17.32 8.72
N TYR A 91 6.25 -16.52 9.57
CA TYR A 91 6.75 -16.04 10.86
C TYR A 91 6.28 -16.95 12.00
N GLY A 92 6.73 -18.21 12.02
CA GLY A 92 6.54 -19.05 13.21
C GLY A 92 7.04 -18.35 14.49
N GLU A 93 6.27 -18.44 15.58
CA GLU A 93 6.57 -18.02 16.98
C GLU A 93 7.40 -16.73 17.21
N LYS A 94 7.46 -15.79 16.25
CA LYS A 94 8.04 -14.46 16.45
C LYS A 94 6.97 -13.38 16.50
N VAL A 95 6.47 -13.23 17.73
CA VAL A 95 6.15 -12.01 18.47
C VAL A 95 5.00 -11.12 17.96
N GLU A 96 3.88 -11.18 18.67
CA GLU A 96 2.74 -10.24 18.70
C GLU A 96 3.11 -8.72 18.67
N LYS A 97 4.34 -8.40 19.09
CA LYS A 97 4.93 -7.05 19.05
C LYS A 97 5.13 -6.54 17.62
N ASP A 98 5.61 -7.38 16.71
CA ASP A 98 5.92 -6.97 15.33
C ASP A 98 4.63 -6.66 14.55
N LEU A 99 3.55 -7.39 14.84
CA LEU A 99 2.21 -7.11 14.31
C LEU A 99 1.61 -5.81 14.85
N THR A 100 1.90 -5.47 16.11
CA THR A 100 1.44 -4.23 16.73
C THR A 100 2.18 -3.01 16.16
N GLU A 101 3.49 -3.12 15.98
CA GLU A 101 4.30 -2.06 15.36
C GLU A 101 3.95 -1.87 13.89
N LEU A 102 3.74 -2.96 13.13
CA LEU A 102 3.24 -2.89 11.75
C LEU A 102 1.87 -2.21 11.67
N GLY A 103 0.97 -2.50 12.61
CA GLY A 103 -0.33 -1.84 12.74
C GLY A 103 -0.21 -0.34 13.01
N ASP A 104 0.73 0.08 13.87
CA ASP A 104 1.00 1.50 14.14
C ASP A 104 1.55 2.22 12.90
N VAL A 105 2.55 1.64 12.22
CA VAL A 105 3.13 2.20 10.99
C VAL A 105 2.04 2.38 9.93
N PHE A 106 1.22 1.34 9.72
CA PHE A 106 0.12 1.41 8.76
C PHE A 106 -0.89 2.52 9.10
N ALA A 107 -1.33 2.60 10.36
CA ALA A 107 -2.26 3.63 10.81
C ALA A 107 -1.67 5.04 10.64
N PHE A 108 -0.38 5.20 10.94
CA PHE A 108 0.34 6.45 10.80
C PHE A 108 0.45 6.91 9.33
N VAL A 109 0.86 6.01 8.43
CA VAL A 109 0.96 6.29 6.98
C VAL A 109 -0.42 6.60 6.40
N ASN A 110 -1.44 5.81 6.74
CA ASN A 110 -2.80 6.06 6.28
C ASN A 110 -3.32 7.42 6.77
N TYR A 111 -3.03 7.80 8.01
CA TYR A 111 -3.35 9.14 8.51
C TYR A 111 -2.58 10.23 7.76
N ALA A 112 -1.28 10.06 7.55
CA ALA A 112 -0.43 11.05 6.87
C ALA A 112 -0.93 11.33 5.45
N HIS A 113 -1.26 10.28 4.69
CA HIS A 113 -1.71 10.39 3.30
C HIS A 113 -3.24 10.43 3.12
N ARG A 114 -4.04 10.60 4.18
CA ARG A 114 -5.52 10.53 4.14
C ARG A 114 -6.20 11.49 3.16
N LYS A 115 -5.50 12.55 2.75
CA LYS A 115 -5.98 13.55 1.78
C LYS A 115 -5.37 13.38 0.38
N ASN A 116 -4.37 12.51 0.24
CA ASN A 116 -3.61 12.33 -0.99
C ASN A 116 -4.26 11.23 -1.84
N LYS A 117 -4.13 11.36 -3.15
CA LYS A 117 -4.59 10.37 -4.14
C LYS A 117 -3.45 10.03 -5.09
N ARG A 118 -3.45 8.82 -5.62
CA ARG A 118 -2.58 8.43 -6.75
C ARG A 118 -3.00 9.17 -8.02
N LYS A 119 -2.14 9.14 -9.05
CA LYS A 119 -2.42 9.68 -10.39
C LYS A 119 -3.65 9.04 -11.03
N SER A 120 -3.92 7.78 -10.70
CA SER A 120 -5.11 7.02 -11.08
C SER A 120 -6.40 7.45 -10.35
N GLY A 121 -6.29 8.28 -9.31
CA GLY A 121 -7.42 8.74 -8.49
C GLY A 121 -7.74 7.85 -7.28
N THR A 122 -7.04 6.72 -7.12
CA THR A 122 -7.17 5.81 -5.97
C THR A 122 -6.57 6.43 -4.69
N PRO A 123 -6.98 5.98 -3.49
CA PRO A 123 -6.37 6.45 -2.23
C PRO A 123 -4.86 6.18 -2.21
N PHE A 124 -4.04 7.16 -1.80
CA PHE A 124 -2.58 7.03 -1.89
C PHE A 124 -1.99 5.85 -1.10
N ILE A 125 -2.63 5.48 0.02
CA ILE A 125 -2.21 4.37 0.89
C ILE A 125 -2.05 3.04 0.15
N THR A 126 -2.71 2.84 -0.99
CA THR A 126 -2.57 1.62 -1.81
C THR A 126 -1.12 1.36 -2.23
N HIS A 127 -0.34 2.42 -2.43
CA HIS A 127 1.05 2.33 -2.89
C HIS A 127 2.04 1.89 -1.83
N PRO A 128 2.15 2.57 -0.67
CA PRO A 128 2.97 2.06 0.43
C PRO A 128 2.68 0.61 0.77
N ILE A 129 1.41 0.16 0.68
CA ILE A 129 1.09 -1.24 0.95
C ILE A 129 1.64 -2.15 -0.15
N ASP A 130 1.52 -1.81 -1.43
CA ASP A 130 2.08 -2.65 -2.51
C ASP A 130 3.61 -2.77 -2.39
N VAL A 131 4.29 -1.66 -2.06
CA VAL A 131 5.74 -1.66 -1.77
C VAL A 131 6.07 -2.59 -0.61
N ALA A 132 5.35 -2.49 0.51
CA ALA A 132 5.53 -3.38 1.65
C ALA A 132 5.28 -4.85 1.29
N SER A 133 4.22 -5.15 0.53
CA SER A 133 3.90 -6.50 0.07
C SER A 133 4.98 -7.10 -0.84
N ILE A 134 5.62 -6.28 -1.69
CA ILE A 134 6.77 -6.71 -2.50
C ILE A 134 7.95 -7.07 -1.60
N LEU A 135 8.28 -6.24 -0.61
CA LEU A 135 9.39 -6.49 0.32
C LEU A 135 9.15 -7.72 1.19
N ILE A 136 7.91 -7.93 1.63
CA ILE A 136 7.49 -9.14 2.34
C ILE A 136 7.74 -10.40 1.49
N LYS A 137 7.38 -10.37 0.20
CA LYS A 137 7.61 -11.50 -0.71
C LYS A 137 9.09 -11.80 -0.92
N GLU A 138 9.94 -10.78 -0.83
CA GLU A 138 11.41 -10.92 -0.86
C GLU A 138 12.00 -11.37 0.49
N ASN A 139 11.16 -11.63 1.50
CA ASN A 139 11.56 -11.94 2.88
C ASN A 139 12.50 -10.88 3.49
N ALA A 140 12.23 -9.59 3.19
CA ALA A 140 12.95 -8.47 3.77
C ALA A 140 12.77 -8.39 5.30
N SER A 141 13.68 -7.68 5.98
CA SER A 141 13.54 -7.44 7.42
C SER A 141 12.34 -6.54 7.73
N THR A 142 11.84 -6.64 8.95
CA THR A 142 10.75 -5.80 9.47
C THR A 142 11.04 -4.30 9.28
N GLU A 143 12.27 -3.86 9.55
CA GLU A 143 12.66 -2.45 9.38
C GLU A 143 12.59 -1.99 7.93
N LEU A 144 12.94 -2.87 6.98
CA LEU A 144 12.86 -2.53 5.56
C LEU A 144 11.39 -2.50 5.08
N ILE A 145 10.54 -3.39 5.60
CA ILE A 145 9.09 -3.37 5.35
C ILE A 145 8.47 -2.09 5.91
N PHE A 146 8.85 -1.67 7.11
CA PHE A 146 8.40 -0.40 7.70
C PHE A 146 8.86 0.79 6.88
N ALA A 147 10.12 0.79 6.42
CA ALA A 147 10.62 1.80 5.50
C ALA A 147 9.83 1.82 4.17
N GLY A 148 9.42 0.66 3.66
CA GLY A 148 8.50 0.53 2.52
C GLY A 148 7.16 1.22 2.74
N LEU A 149 6.56 1.06 3.91
CA LEU A 149 5.32 1.79 4.24
C LEU A 149 5.53 3.30 4.38
N LEU A 150 6.73 3.71 4.82
CA LEU A 150 7.03 5.10 5.18
C LEU A 150 7.73 5.89 4.06
N HIS A 151 8.17 5.28 2.97
CA HIS A 151 9.12 5.91 2.04
C HIS A 151 8.67 7.27 1.48
N ASP A 152 7.37 7.43 1.20
CA ASP A 152 6.79 8.64 0.62
C ASP A 152 6.34 9.67 1.66
N ILE A 153 6.34 9.34 2.96
CA ILE A 153 5.80 10.23 3.99
C ILE A 153 6.61 11.53 4.11
N VAL A 154 7.92 11.48 3.85
CA VAL A 154 8.79 12.66 3.89
C VAL A 154 8.59 13.54 2.66
N GLU A 155 8.19 12.94 1.54
CA GLU A 155 8.04 13.64 0.27
C GLU A 155 6.67 14.30 0.10
N ASP A 156 5.63 13.68 0.67
CA ASP A 156 4.23 14.01 0.41
C ASP A 156 3.45 14.37 1.69
N ALA A 157 4.10 14.40 2.85
CA ALA A 157 3.52 14.85 4.12
C ALA A 157 4.53 15.66 4.98
N ASP A 158 4.03 16.30 6.04
CA ASP A 158 4.80 17.20 6.91
C ASP A 158 5.67 16.43 7.95
N PHE A 159 6.47 15.47 7.50
CA PHE A 159 7.35 14.66 8.37
C PHE A 159 8.79 14.67 7.88
N THR A 160 9.73 14.60 8.82
CA THR A 160 11.16 14.54 8.49
C THR A 160 11.73 13.14 8.73
N PRO A 161 12.88 12.78 8.11
CA PRO A 161 13.57 11.54 8.45
C PRO A 161 13.92 11.45 9.94
N VAL A 162 14.14 12.59 10.61
CA VAL A 162 14.38 12.65 12.07
C VAL A 162 13.16 12.20 12.86
N ASP A 163 11.95 12.56 12.44
CA ASP A 163 10.72 12.09 13.07
C ASP A 163 10.55 10.59 12.93
N ILE A 164 10.87 10.05 11.74
CA ILE A 164 10.84 8.61 11.46
C ILE A 164 11.85 7.86 12.34
N ARG A 165 13.09 8.35 12.42
CA ARG A 165 14.12 7.77 13.31
C ARG A 165 13.67 7.71 14.76
N ARG A 166 13.05 8.79 15.26
CA ARG A 166 12.58 8.87 16.64
C ARG A 166 11.46 7.87 16.92
N ARG A 167 10.57 7.64 15.95
CA ARG A 167 9.37 6.80 16.14
C ARG A 167 9.61 5.32 15.87
N TYR A 168 10.34 5.00 14.81
CA TYR A 168 10.50 3.63 14.29
C TYR A 168 11.95 3.13 14.32
N GLY A 169 12.85 3.91 14.91
CA GLY A 169 14.25 3.53 15.10
C GLY A 169 15.19 4.04 14.00
N PRO A 170 16.51 4.07 14.28
CA PRO A 170 17.50 4.69 13.41
C PRO A 170 17.52 4.06 12.02
N LEU A 171 17.45 2.71 11.94
CA LEU A 171 17.57 1.96 10.69
C LEU A 171 16.41 2.25 9.72
N VAL A 172 15.17 2.31 10.22
CA VAL A 172 13.99 2.66 9.39
C VAL A 172 14.14 4.07 8.82
N GLY A 173 14.56 5.03 9.65
CA GLY A 173 14.77 6.40 9.19
C GLY A 173 15.99 6.57 8.26
N ASP A 174 17.04 5.76 8.42
CA ASP A 174 18.16 5.67 7.47
C ASP A 174 17.67 5.21 6.09
N TYR A 175 16.86 4.14 6.04
CA TYR A 175 16.32 3.61 4.80
C TYR A 175 15.39 4.61 4.11
N VAL A 176 14.45 5.21 4.84
CA VAL A 176 13.55 6.25 4.29
C VAL A 176 14.37 7.41 3.73
N ASN A 177 15.33 7.94 4.50
CA ASN A 177 16.18 9.05 4.04
C ASN A 177 16.97 8.70 2.77
N ALA A 178 17.44 7.46 2.63
CA ALA A 178 18.24 7.05 1.49
C ALA A 178 17.44 6.96 0.17
N VAL A 179 16.11 6.80 0.25
CA VAL A 179 15.22 6.76 -0.92
C VAL A 179 14.42 8.04 -1.14
N THR A 180 14.49 8.99 -0.20
CA THR A 180 13.90 10.33 -0.33
C THR A 180 14.78 11.26 -1.17
N GLU A 181 14.16 11.99 -2.10
CA GLU A 181 14.82 13.05 -2.84
C GLU A 181 15.13 14.28 -1.96
N PRO A 182 16.36 14.83 -2.00
CA PRO A 182 16.71 16.02 -1.23
C PRO A 182 15.79 17.21 -1.50
N THR A 183 15.31 17.86 -0.44
CA THR A 183 14.37 18.98 -0.53
C THR A 183 14.93 20.14 -1.34
N GLU A 184 16.22 20.42 -1.23
CA GLU A 184 16.90 21.51 -1.94
C GLU A 184 16.89 21.32 -3.45
N LEU A 185 16.88 20.07 -3.93
CA LEU A 185 16.78 19.77 -5.36
C LEU A 185 15.34 19.92 -5.88
N ARG A 186 14.35 19.87 -4.99
CA ARG A 186 12.92 19.94 -5.31
C ARG A 186 12.35 21.35 -5.24
N GLN A 187 12.88 22.21 -4.38
CA GLN A 187 12.28 23.49 -4.03
C GLN A 187 13.32 24.60 -3.76
N GLY A 188 12.89 25.86 -3.85
CA GLY A 188 13.73 27.03 -3.60
C GLY A 188 14.73 27.32 -4.72
N ASP A 189 15.71 28.17 -4.43
CA ASP A 189 16.72 28.64 -5.40
C ASP A 189 17.65 27.51 -5.89
N GLY A 190 17.67 26.37 -5.19
CA GLY A 190 18.43 25.17 -5.55
C GLY A 190 17.65 24.16 -6.41
N ALA A 191 16.38 24.41 -6.71
CA ALA A 191 15.54 23.46 -7.43
C ALA A 191 16.08 23.18 -8.83
N VAL A 192 16.17 21.89 -9.19
CA VAL A 192 16.67 21.43 -10.48
C VAL A 192 15.59 20.70 -11.28
N SER A 193 15.89 20.41 -12.56
CA SER A 193 14.96 19.69 -13.42
C SER A 193 14.63 18.30 -12.88
N TRP A 194 13.48 17.74 -13.30
CA TRP A 194 13.10 16.37 -12.97
C TRP A 194 14.22 15.38 -13.32
N LYS A 195 14.79 15.51 -14.52
CA LYS A 195 15.90 14.68 -14.99
C LYS A 195 17.12 14.76 -14.08
N ALA A 196 17.53 15.95 -13.65
CA ALA A 196 18.67 16.13 -12.74
C ALA A 196 18.41 15.51 -11.34
N ARG A 197 17.18 15.60 -10.83
CA ARG A 197 16.78 14.89 -9.59
C ARG A 197 16.91 13.37 -9.75
N LYS A 198 16.44 12.83 -10.89
CA LYS A 198 16.53 11.41 -11.18
C LYS A 198 17.96 10.93 -11.41
N GLU A 199 18.82 11.72 -12.06
CA GLU A 199 20.26 11.43 -12.18
C GLU A 199 20.94 11.34 -10.82
N TYR A 200 20.61 12.25 -9.89
CA TYR A 200 21.08 12.18 -8.52
C TYR A 200 20.65 10.87 -7.84
N MET A 201 19.37 10.51 -7.95
CA MET A 201 18.85 9.26 -7.37
C MET A 201 19.50 8.01 -7.97
N ILE A 202 19.64 7.92 -9.30
CA ILE A 202 20.32 6.80 -9.97
C ILE A 202 21.74 6.63 -9.41
N LYS A 203 22.50 7.73 -9.31
CA LYS A 203 23.87 7.70 -8.78
C LYS A 203 23.90 7.30 -7.30
N SER A 204 22.99 7.83 -6.48
CA SER A 204 22.88 7.47 -5.07
C SER A 204 22.59 5.97 -4.89
N ILE A 205 21.56 5.47 -5.57
CA ILE A 205 21.13 4.07 -5.50
C ILE A 205 22.22 3.12 -6.02
N SER A 206 22.95 3.48 -7.09
CA SER A 206 24.04 2.64 -7.61
C SER A 206 25.14 2.33 -6.59
N ARG A 207 25.30 3.16 -5.56
CA ARG A 207 26.32 3.04 -4.50
C ARG A 207 25.74 2.56 -3.17
N ALA A 208 24.42 2.40 -3.09
CA ALA A 208 23.74 2.05 -1.86
C ALA A 208 23.88 0.55 -1.53
N MET A 209 23.59 0.21 -0.28
CA MET A 209 23.50 -1.18 0.17
C MET A 209 22.27 -1.90 -0.43
N SER A 210 22.30 -3.23 -0.41
CA SER A 210 21.26 -4.10 -0.98
C SER A 210 19.86 -3.77 -0.51
N GLU A 211 19.68 -3.40 0.75
CA GLU A 211 18.40 -3.12 1.38
C GLU A 211 17.78 -1.83 0.81
N VAL A 212 18.59 -0.78 0.66
CA VAL A 212 18.15 0.48 0.02
C VAL A 212 17.83 0.25 -1.46
N LYS A 213 18.61 -0.59 -2.15
CA LYS A 213 18.32 -0.99 -3.53
C LYS A 213 17.02 -1.77 -3.63
N LEU A 214 16.78 -2.73 -2.73
CA LEU A 214 15.55 -3.51 -2.64
C LEU A 214 14.33 -2.62 -2.42
N LEU A 215 14.40 -1.70 -1.45
CA LEU A 215 13.34 -0.73 -1.17
C LEU A 215 13.04 0.15 -2.39
N SER A 216 14.08 0.73 -2.99
CA SER A 216 13.91 1.54 -4.19
C SER A 216 13.36 0.72 -5.36
N CYS A 217 13.78 -0.53 -5.54
CA CYS A 217 13.30 -1.40 -6.60
C CYS A 217 11.83 -1.79 -6.38
N ALA A 218 11.42 -2.05 -5.14
CA ALA A 218 10.05 -2.35 -4.78
C ALA A 218 9.11 -1.18 -5.08
N ASP A 219 9.49 0.05 -4.71
CA ASP A 219 8.74 1.26 -5.05
C ASP A 219 8.59 1.44 -6.57
N LYS A 220 9.69 1.31 -7.32
CA LYS A 220 9.61 1.46 -8.79
C LYS A 220 8.83 0.32 -9.45
N LEU A 221 8.91 -0.90 -8.93
CA LEU A 221 8.08 -2.02 -9.41
C LEU A 221 6.59 -1.77 -9.17
N ALA A 222 6.20 -1.29 -7.99
CA ALA A 222 4.80 -0.94 -7.69
C ALA A 222 4.28 0.12 -8.67
N ASN A 223 5.07 1.17 -8.93
CA ASN A 223 4.72 2.21 -9.90
C ASN A 223 4.61 1.68 -11.34
N LEU A 224 5.52 0.80 -11.79
CA LEU A 224 5.42 0.20 -13.13
C LEU A 224 4.21 -0.71 -13.27
N ARG A 225 3.85 -1.48 -12.23
CA ARG A 225 2.65 -2.34 -12.24
C ARG A 225 1.38 -1.52 -12.33
N GLU A 226 1.28 -0.42 -11.58
CA GLU A 226 0.16 0.51 -11.70
C GLU A 226 0.11 1.13 -13.11
N LEU A 227 1.26 1.53 -13.66
CA LEU A 227 1.34 2.11 -15.01
C LEU A 227 0.89 1.13 -16.09
N ILE A 228 1.25 -0.16 -16.02
CA ILE A 228 0.78 -1.20 -16.94
C ILE A 228 -0.75 -1.28 -16.90
N GLN A 229 -1.34 -1.36 -15.70
CA GLN A 229 -2.79 -1.45 -15.54
C GLN A 229 -3.51 -0.18 -16.04
N ASP A 230 -2.93 0.99 -15.78
CA ASP A 230 -3.45 2.25 -16.27
C ASP A 230 -3.40 2.33 -17.80
N LEU A 231 -2.32 1.86 -18.44
CA LEU A 231 -2.21 1.81 -19.90
C LEU A 231 -3.20 0.83 -20.53
N GLU A 232 -3.42 -0.33 -19.92
CA GLU A 232 -4.43 -1.30 -20.36
C GLU A 232 -5.85 -0.69 -20.30
N ARG A 233 -6.12 0.13 -19.28
CA ARG A 233 -7.44 0.74 -19.06
C ARG A 233 -7.67 1.98 -19.90
N ASP A 234 -6.69 2.88 -19.98
CA ASP A 234 -6.85 4.25 -20.47
C ASP A 234 -6.00 4.54 -21.74
N GLY A 235 -5.18 3.59 -22.20
CA GLY A 235 -4.31 3.74 -23.36
C GLY A 235 -3.23 4.81 -23.18
N GLU A 236 -2.70 5.34 -24.28
CA GLU A 236 -1.60 6.33 -24.26
C GLU A 236 -1.95 7.65 -23.55
N SER A 237 -3.22 7.92 -23.23
CA SER A 237 -3.63 9.11 -22.46
C SER A 237 -3.01 9.15 -21.05
N VAL A 238 -2.55 8.01 -20.53
CA VAL A 238 -1.89 7.91 -19.21
C VAL A 238 -0.66 8.81 -19.11
N TRP A 239 0.09 9.00 -20.20
CA TRP A 239 1.31 9.81 -20.20
C TRP A 239 1.03 11.29 -19.92
N GLU A 240 -0.18 11.78 -20.19
CA GLU A 240 -0.60 13.15 -19.87
C GLU A 240 -0.66 13.41 -18.36
N ARG A 241 -0.70 12.35 -17.53
CA ARG A 241 -0.70 12.44 -16.06
C ARG A 241 0.70 12.65 -15.47
N PHE A 242 1.75 12.56 -16.28
CA PHE A 242 3.14 12.64 -15.83
C PHE A 242 3.75 14.02 -16.10
N ASN A 243 4.62 14.46 -15.19
CA ASN A 243 5.33 15.74 -15.32
C ASN A 243 6.51 15.66 -16.31
N ALA A 244 6.95 14.44 -16.65
CA ALA A 244 8.03 14.18 -17.59
C ALA A 244 7.52 13.24 -18.69
N PRO A 245 7.96 13.45 -19.96
CA PRO A 245 7.48 12.70 -21.11
C PRO A 245 7.90 11.23 -21.06
N LYS A 246 7.26 10.40 -21.90
CA LYS A 246 7.44 8.93 -21.93
C LYS A 246 8.91 8.52 -22.10
N ASP A 247 9.67 9.18 -22.96
CA ASP A 247 11.09 8.91 -23.21
C ASP A 247 11.96 9.21 -21.98
N GLU A 248 11.62 10.25 -21.20
CA GLU A 248 12.28 10.50 -19.92
C GLU A 248 11.90 9.48 -18.83
N GLN A 249 10.65 9.01 -18.82
CA GLN A 249 10.24 7.90 -17.94
C GLN A 249 11.01 6.62 -18.29
N GLU A 250 11.07 6.28 -19.59
CA GLU A 250 11.80 5.12 -20.12
C GLU A 250 13.28 5.17 -19.73
N TRP A 251 13.93 6.31 -19.98
CA TRP A 251 15.33 6.52 -19.59
C TRP A 251 15.54 6.27 -18.09
N TYR A 252 14.65 6.80 -17.25
CA TYR A 252 14.78 6.66 -15.81
C TYR A 252 14.65 5.20 -15.36
N TYR A 253 13.55 4.53 -15.75
CA TYR A 253 13.32 3.15 -15.33
C TYR A 253 14.37 2.18 -15.91
N SER A 254 14.84 2.42 -17.14
CA SER A 254 15.93 1.64 -17.74
C SER A 254 17.26 1.86 -17.02
N SER A 255 17.60 3.10 -16.65
CA SER A 255 18.84 3.41 -15.93
C SER A 255 18.86 2.80 -14.52
N MET A 256 17.69 2.66 -13.88
CA MET A 256 17.60 2.00 -12.58
C MET A 256 17.94 0.50 -12.63
N LEU A 257 17.75 -0.19 -13.77
CA LEU A 257 18.21 -1.59 -13.93
C LEU A 257 19.72 -1.73 -13.71
N GLU A 258 20.48 -0.79 -14.28
CA GLU A 258 21.94 -0.75 -14.09
C GLU A 258 22.30 -0.35 -12.65
N ALA A 259 21.61 0.64 -12.07
CA ALA A 259 21.85 1.07 -10.69
C ALA A 259 21.63 -0.07 -9.67
N PHE A 260 20.62 -0.91 -9.88
CA PHE A 260 20.33 -2.05 -9.00
C PHE A 260 21.39 -3.16 -9.09
N THR A 261 22.15 -3.23 -10.18
CA THR A 261 23.12 -4.31 -10.44
C THR A 261 24.57 -3.89 -10.32
N THR A 262 24.86 -2.59 -10.27
CA THR A 262 26.20 -2.01 -10.20
C THR A 262 26.64 -1.69 -8.77
N GLY A 263 27.94 -1.64 -8.47
CA GLY A 263 28.45 -1.23 -7.16
C GLY A 263 28.76 -2.41 -6.23
N PRO A 264 29.03 -2.16 -4.94
CA PRO A 264 29.56 -3.18 -4.03
C PRO A 264 28.54 -4.27 -3.67
N GLN A 265 27.25 -3.99 -3.83
CA GLN A 265 26.16 -4.91 -3.53
C GLN A 265 25.13 -4.87 -4.66
N THR A 266 24.75 -6.04 -5.16
CA THR A 266 23.80 -6.22 -6.28
C THR A 266 22.54 -6.91 -5.79
N ILE A 267 21.41 -6.60 -6.43
CA ILE A 267 20.13 -7.28 -6.20
C ILE A 267 19.66 -8.10 -7.42
N ALA A 268 20.55 -8.37 -8.39
CA ALA A 268 20.20 -9.00 -9.67
C ALA A 268 19.46 -10.35 -9.54
N ASP A 269 19.76 -11.11 -8.48
CA ASP A 269 19.19 -12.44 -8.27
C ASP A 269 17.84 -12.43 -7.54
N THR A 270 17.44 -11.27 -7.01
CA THR A 270 16.19 -11.09 -6.24
C THR A 270 14.97 -11.23 -7.13
N PHE A 271 13.85 -11.65 -6.54
CA PHE A 271 12.59 -11.74 -7.26
C PHE A 271 12.10 -10.35 -7.70
N VAL A 272 12.20 -9.35 -6.82
CA VAL A 272 11.81 -7.96 -7.11
C VAL A 272 12.55 -7.39 -8.32
N PHE A 273 13.86 -7.63 -8.46
CA PHE A 273 14.62 -7.15 -9.62
C PHE A 273 14.19 -7.82 -10.92
N LYS A 274 13.99 -9.14 -10.89
CA LYS A 274 13.56 -9.91 -12.07
C LYS A 274 12.19 -9.46 -12.56
N GLU A 275 11.26 -9.20 -11.65
CA GLU A 275 9.93 -8.68 -11.98
C GLU A 275 9.97 -7.24 -12.47
N TYR A 276 10.79 -6.40 -11.84
CA TYR A 276 11.02 -5.02 -12.27
C TYR A 276 11.55 -4.97 -13.71
N LYS A 277 12.56 -5.80 -14.02
CA LYS A 277 13.11 -5.93 -15.38
C LYS A 277 12.05 -6.30 -16.40
N LYS A 278 11.20 -7.30 -16.12
CA LYS A 278 10.11 -7.68 -17.01
C LYS A 278 9.12 -6.55 -17.24
N CYS A 279 8.78 -5.78 -16.19
CA CYS A 279 7.85 -4.66 -16.32
C CYS A 279 8.44 -3.54 -17.17
N VAL A 280 9.75 -3.26 -17.04
CA VAL A 280 10.44 -2.29 -17.92
C VAL A 280 10.40 -2.76 -19.37
N GLU A 281 10.78 -4.01 -19.65
CA GLU A 281 10.76 -4.62 -21.00
C GLU A 281 9.35 -4.72 -21.62
N GLN A 282 8.31 -4.77 -20.78
CA GLN A 282 6.92 -4.79 -21.24
C GLN A 282 6.40 -3.40 -21.62
N LEU A 283 6.84 -2.37 -20.89
CA LEU A 283 6.32 -1.00 -21.02
C LEU A 283 7.04 -0.17 -22.09
N PHE A 284 8.34 -0.41 -22.27
CA PHE A 284 9.24 0.35 -23.11
C PHE A 284 9.98 -0.57 -24.06
#